data_AF-A0A4S2QD48-F1
#
_entry.id   AF-A0A4S2QD48-F1
#
_cell.length_a   1.000
_cell.length_b   1.000
_cell.length_c   1.000
_cell.angle_alpha   90.00
_cell.angle_beta   90.00
_cell.angle_gamma   90.00
#
_symmetry.space_group_name_H-M   'P 1'
#
loop_
_entity.id
_entity.type
_entity.pdbx_description
1 polymer ?
#
loop_
_entity_poly.entity_id
_entity_poly.type
_entity_poly.pdbx_seq_one_letter_code
_entity_poly.pdbx_strand_id
1 'polypeptide(L)'
;MATREQLEQALQDPNVRRYLDTIAYAEGVKHGYNTTFGNGRIEDLSRHPNKIWGRTGDGATTATGRYQFIGSTWNNLAKKYGLNDFGARNQDLGAVALIAEKGALNDVMSGNIDAANRKLSSTWASLPYNNSPHQSQRSTAEIAKYWASSGGADYTPVAGGDYQQSQNGASFFQQPQNIGSQIASMFAPPKADNAFANYVEQMNSDFDKLNQFEPEQPKISNRQKYQKQLADAFGIAPQVGNGLPDYIGDMVRSIYDQTV
;
A
#
# COMPACT_ATOMS: atom_id res chain seq x y z
N MET A 1 -9.26 -4.85 21.13
CA MET A 1 -9.41 -4.27 19.78
C MET A 1 -8.45 -3.11 19.65
N ALA A 2 -7.99 -2.79 18.44
CA ALA A 2 -7.01 -1.71 18.24
C ALA A 2 -7.57 -0.36 18.72
N THR A 3 -6.70 0.53 19.22
CA THR A 3 -7.05 1.93 19.52
C THR A 3 -6.90 2.78 18.26
N ARG A 4 -7.51 3.96 18.22
CA ARG A 4 -7.30 4.92 17.12
C ARG A 4 -5.81 5.23 16.90
N GLU A 5 -5.06 5.42 17.97
CA GLU A 5 -3.63 5.68 17.91
C GLU A 5 -2.86 4.53 17.24
N GLN A 6 -3.21 3.28 17.55
CA GLN A 6 -2.62 2.12 16.88
C GLN A 6 -2.96 2.07 15.38
N LEU A 7 -4.15 2.51 14.97
CA LEU A 7 -4.50 2.64 13.55
C LEU A 7 -3.68 3.75 12.88
N GLU A 8 -3.47 4.87 13.55
CA GLU A 8 -2.66 5.99 13.04
C GLU A 8 -1.19 5.61 12.92
N GLN A 9 -0.66 4.80 13.84
CA GLN A 9 0.69 4.23 13.76
C GLN A 9 0.79 3.23 12.61
N ALA A 10 -0.16 2.30 12.49
CA ALA A 10 -0.21 1.34 11.40
C ALA A 10 -0.31 2.04 10.03
N LEU A 11 -1.00 3.18 9.93
CA LEU A 11 -1.11 3.94 8.69
C LEU A 11 0.23 4.57 8.23
N GLN A 12 1.24 4.65 9.11
CA GLN A 12 2.59 5.09 8.75
C GLN A 12 3.44 3.96 8.14
N ASP A 13 3.00 2.71 8.27
CA ASP A 13 3.69 1.57 7.69
C ASP A 13 3.56 1.60 6.15
N PRO A 14 4.68 1.53 5.40
CA PRO A 14 4.65 1.57 3.94
C PRO A 14 3.85 0.43 3.31
N ASN A 15 3.88 -0.77 3.89
CA ASN A 15 3.13 -1.91 3.38
C ASN A 15 1.63 -1.73 3.62
N VAL A 16 1.24 -1.15 4.77
CA VAL A 16 -0.16 -0.77 5.00
C VAL A 16 -0.64 0.24 3.96
N ARG A 17 0.15 1.27 3.67
CA ARG A 17 -0.17 2.26 2.61
C ARG A 17 -0.33 1.61 1.24
N ARG A 18 0.63 0.78 0.82
CA ARG A 18 0.54 0.02 -0.44
C ARG A 18 -0.67 -0.89 -0.48
N TYR A 19 -1.04 -1.48 0.65
CA TYR A 19 -2.17 -2.41 0.69
C TYR A 19 -3.51 -1.67 0.61
N LEU A 20 -3.61 -0.47 1.18
CA LEU A 20 -4.74 0.43 0.94
C LEU A 20 -4.87 0.78 -0.55
N ASP A 21 -3.75 1.06 -1.23
CA ASP A 21 -3.76 1.28 -2.69
C ASP A 21 -4.21 0.04 -3.46
N THR A 22 -3.81 -1.14 -2.98
CA THR A 22 -4.20 -2.44 -3.55
C THR A 22 -5.71 -2.69 -3.41
N ILE A 23 -6.31 -2.36 -2.25
CA ILE A 23 -7.77 -2.43 -2.05
C ILE A 23 -8.47 -1.47 -3.03
N ALA A 24 -8.00 -0.23 -3.13
CA ALA A 24 -8.60 0.76 -4.04
C ALA A 24 -8.54 0.30 -5.51
N TYR A 25 -7.41 -0.28 -5.93
CA TYR A 25 -7.25 -0.90 -7.24
C TYR A 25 -8.22 -2.07 -7.45
N ALA A 26 -8.37 -2.95 -6.45
CA ALA A 26 -9.26 -4.09 -6.52
C ALA A 26 -10.72 -3.65 -6.70
N GLU A 27 -11.16 -2.68 -5.90
CA GLU A 27 -12.50 -2.06 -5.97
C GLU A 27 -12.74 -1.30 -7.30
N GLY A 28 -11.68 -0.92 -8.03
CA GLY A 28 -11.79 -0.28 -9.34
C GLY A 28 -12.37 1.14 -9.26
N VAL A 29 -12.03 1.88 -8.19
CA VAL A 29 -12.53 3.24 -7.96
C VAL A 29 -11.86 4.26 -8.88
N LYS A 30 -12.65 5.12 -9.53
CA LYS A 30 -12.15 6.16 -10.45
C LYS A 30 -11.87 7.52 -9.81
N HIS A 31 -12.57 7.84 -8.72
CA HIS A 31 -12.49 9.15 -8.07
C HIS A 31 -11.88 9.05 -6.67
N GLY A 32 -11.13 7.97 -6.40
CA GLY A 32 -10.52 7.71 -5.11
C GLY A 32 -11.54 7.82 -3.96
N TYR A 33 -11.25 8.69 -3.00
CA TYR A 33 -12.07 8.95 -1.81
C TYR A 33 -13.47 9.50 -2.10
N ASN A 34 -13.71 9.98 -3.31
CA ASN A 34 -14.96 10.62 -3.74
C ASN A 34 -15.85 9.69 -4.57
N THR A 35 -15.49 8.41 -4.68
CA THR A 35 -16.16 7.46 -5.57
C THR A 35 -17.42 6.88 -4.95
N THR A 36 -18.55 6.89 -5.66
CA THR A 36 -19.74 6.10 -5.30
C THR A 36 -19.74 4.76 -6.03
N PHE A 37 -20.56 3.82 -5.58
CA PHE A 37 -20.92 2.66 -6.39
C PHE A 37 -21.35 3.09 -7.79
N GLY A 38 -20.91 2.33 -8.81
CA GLY A 38 -21.09 2.72 -10.22
C GLY A 38 -20.10 3.78 -10.72
N ASN A 39 -19.06 4.12 -9.93
CA ASN A 39 -18.05 5.13 -10.24
C ASN A 39 -18.59 6.56 -10.43
N GLY A 40 -19.59 6.93 -9.63
CA GLY A 40 -20.07 8.31 -9.55
C GLY A 40 -19.19 9.21 -8.67
N ARG A 41 -19.35 10.52 -8.89
CA ARG A 41 -18.80 11.69 -8.18
C ARG A 41 -19.52 12.10 -6.89
N ILE A 42 -18.92 12.14 -5.70
CA ILE A 42 -19.42 13.01 -4.60
C ILE A 42 -18.37 14.03 -4.17
N GLU A 43 -18.78 15.24 -3.80
CA GLU A 43 -17.85 16.27 -3.31
C GLU A 43 -17.93 16.46 -1.78
N ASP A 44 -19.12 16.30 -1.20
CA ASP A 44 -19.31 16.42 0.25
C ASP A 44 -18.80 15.17 0.96
N LEU A 45 -17.65 15.31 1.62
CA LEU A 45 -17.03 14.30 2.49
C LEU A 45 -17.18 14.62 3.98
N SER A 46 -18.06 15.55 4.36
CA SER A 46 -18.32 15.84 5.78
C SER A 46 -18.94 14.65 6.52
N ARG A 47 -19.55 13.71 5.79
CA ARG A 47 -20.12 12.46 6.30
C ARG A 47 -20.24 11.42 5.18
N HIS A 48 -20.36 10.15 5.54
CA HIS A 48 -20.77 9.13 4.57
C HIS A 48 -22.22 9.43 4.12
N PRO A 49 -22.51 9.41 2.80
CA PRO A 49 -23.82 9.86 2.30
C PRO A 49 -24.98 8.97 2.74
N ASN A 50 -24.71 7.72 3.13
CA ASN A 50 -25.72 6.70 3.49
C ASN A 50 -26.84 6.56 2.43
N LYS A 51 -26.53 6.92 1.18
CA LYS A 51 -27.44 6.90 0.04
C LYS A 51 -27.30 5.59 -0.70
N ILE A 52 -28.43 5.01 -1.09
CA ILE A 52 -28.44 3.83 -1.96
C ILE A 52 -28.09 4.29 -3.38
N TRP A 53 -27.00 3.75 -3.92
CA TRP A 53 -26.49 4.08 -5.25
C TRP A 53 -26.86 3.03 -6.30
N GLY A 54 -27.15 1.80 -5.86
CA GLY A 54 -27.49 0.69 -6.76
C GLY A 54 -27.83 -0.58 -6.00
N ARG A 55 -27.83 -1.71 -6.72
CA ARG A 55 -28.04 -3.05 -6.15
C ARG A 55 -26.97 -4.00 -6.70
N THR A 56 -26.52 -4.90 -5.84
CA THR A 56 -25.68 -6.06 -6.18
C THR A 56 -26.52 -7.34 -6.06
N GLY A 57 -25.91 -8.51 -6.30
CA GLY A 57 -26.55 -9.79 -6.00
C GLY A 57 -26.99 -9.93 -4.53
N ASP A 58 -26.30 -9.21 -3.63
CA ASP A 58 -26.56 -9.24 -2.19
C ASP A 58 -27.54 -8.14 -1.72
N GLY A 59 -28.10 -7.36 -2.66
CA GLY A 59 -29.11 -6.35 -2.37
C GLY A 59 -28.66 -4.91 -2.61
N ALA A 60 -29.43 -3.95 -2.09
CA ALA A 60 -29.12 -2.53 -2.24
C ALA A 60 -27.80 -2.16 -1.56
N THR A 61 -26.98 -1.35 -2.25
CA THR A 61 -25.67 -0.94 -1.77
C THR A 61 -25.58 0.57 -1.58
N THR A 62 -24.88 0.96 -0.51
CA THR A 62 -24.52 2.34 -0.19
C THR A 62 -23.03 2.58 -0.36
N ALA A 63 -22.31 1.65 -1.00
CA ALA A 63 -20.86 1.67 -1.18
C ALA A 63 -20.38 3.03 -1.69
N THR A 64 -19.51 3.67 -0.89
CA THR A 64 -18.94 4.97 -1.18
C THR A 64 -17.49 5.02 -0.66
N GLY A 65 -16.67 5.89 -1.26
CA GLY A 65 -15.30 6.13 -0.87
C GLY A 65 -14.29 5.24 -1.57
N ARG A 66 -13.02 5.48 -1.28
CA ARG A 66 -11.88 4.79 -1.88
C ARG A 66 -11.90 3.28 -1.64
N TYR A 67 -12.48 2.89 -0.51
CA TYR A 67 -12.58 1.50 -0.04
C TYR A 67 -14.02 0.97 -0.04
N GLN A 68 -14.93 1.67 -0.75
CA GLN A 68 -16.33 1.26 -0.98
C GLN A 68 -17.08 0.87 0.31
N PHE A 69 -16.96 1.67 1.37
CA PHE A 69 -17.64 1.40 2.65
C PHE A 69 -19.16 1.35 2.48
N ILE A 70 -19.79 0.35 3.09
CA ILE A 70 -21.23 0.35 3.33
C ILE A 70 -21.54 1.30 4.50
N GLY A 71 -22.62 2.08 4.39
CA GLY A 71 -22.96 3.12 5.36
C GLY A 71 -23.10 2.62 6.81
N SER A 72 -23.70 1.45 7.02
CA SER A 72 -23.79 0.82 8.35
C SER A 72 -22.41 0.48 8.92
N THR A 73 -21.53 -0.11 8.11
CA THR A 73 -20.13 -0.39 8.49
C THR A 73 -19.40 0.89 8.85
N TRP A 74 -19.50 1.92 8.00
CA TRP A 74 -18.89 3.22 8.26
C TRP A 74 -19.36 3.83 9.58
N ASN A 75 -20.68 3.87 9.82
CA ASN A 75 -21.24 4.47 11.03
C ASN A 75 -20.73 3.76 12.31
N ASN A 76 -20.57 2.43 12.27
CA ASN A 76 -19.99 1.67 13.37
C ASN A 76 -18.52 2.02 13.60
N LEU A 77 -17.71 2.09 12.54
CA LEU A 77 -16.30 2.50 12.62
C LEU A 77 -16.15 3.93 13.12
N ALA A 78 -16.94 4.86 12.58
CA ALA A 78 -16.94 6.27 12.95
C ALA A 78 -17.23 6.45 14.44
N LYS A 79 -18.26 5.77 14.96
CA LYS A 79 -18.58 5.76 16.39
C LYS A 79 -17.45 5.16 17.23
N LYS A 80 -16.87 4.04 16.78
CA LYS A 80 -15.89 3.28 17.54
C LYS A 80 -14.52 3.96 17.64
N TYR A 81 -14.09 4.63 16.58
CA TYR A 81 -12.75 5.24 16.47
C TYR A 81 -12.77 6.78 16.45
N GLY A 82 -13.95 7.40 16.63
CA GLY A 82 -14.11 8.85 16.63
C GLY A 82 -13.81 9.49 15.27
N LEU A 83 -14.23 8.85 14.17
CA LEU A 83 -14.03 9.39 12.82
C LEU A 83 -15.14 10.41 12.55
N ASN A 84 -14.79 11.69 12.56
CA ASN A 84 -15.75 12.79 12.60
C ASN A 84 -16.19 13.31 11.22
N ASP A 85 -15.54 12.83 10.15
CA ASP A 85 -15.89 13.11 8.76
C ASP A 85 -15.64 11.87 7.90
N PHE A 86 -16.01 11.92 6.62
CA PHE A 86 -15.71 10.89 5.62
C PHE A 86 -14.58 11.33 4.67
N GLY A 87 -13.68 12.21 5.13
CA GLY A 87 -12.52 12.66 4.38
C GLY A 87 -11.47 11.56 4.20
N ALA A 88 -10.48 11.83 3.35
CA ALA A 88 -9.45 10.85 2.96
C ALA A 88 -8.77 10.16 4.14
N ARG A 89 -8.28 10.93 5.13
CA ARG A 89 -7.61 10.39 6.31
C ARG A 89 -8.51 9.47 7.13
N ASN A 90 -9.77 9.84 7.33
CA ASN A 90 -10.69 9.02 8.11
C ASN A 90 -11.14 7.77 7.34
N GLN A 91 -11.25 7.84 6.00
CA GLN A 91 -11.45 6.65 5.17
C GLN A 91 -10.27 5.67 5.30
N ASP A 92 -9.03 6.16 5.26
CA ASP A 92 -7.84 5.32 5.48
C ASP A 92 -7.88 4.64 6.85
N LEU A 93 -8.15 5.40 7.91
CA LEU A 93 -8.27 4.86 9.27
C LEU A 93 -9.39 3.84 9.38
N GLY A 94 -10.53 4.07 8.73
CA GLY A 94 -11.62 3.09 8.65
C GLY A 94 -11.21 1.79 7.96
N ALA A 95 -10.40 1.86 6.91
CA ALA A 95 -9.93 0.67 6.20
C ALA A 95 -8.90 -0.09 7.05
N VAL A 96 -7.94 0.60 7.66
CA VAL A 96 -6.98 0.00 8.61
C VAL A 96 -7.71 -0.62 9.80
N ALA A 97 -8.80 -0.01 10.29
CA ALA A 97 -9.63 -0.58 11.34
C ALA A 97 -10.25 -1.92 10.93
N LEU A 98 -10.83 -2.01 9.72
CA LEU A 98 -11.37 -3.27 9.21
C LEU A 98 -10.28 -4.34 9.02
N ILE A 99 -9.11 -3.94 8.52
CA ILE A 99 -7.93 -4.82 8.40
C ILE A 99 -7.54 -5.39 9.77
N ALA A 100 -7.49 -4.54 10.80
CA ALA A 100 -7.17 -4.94 12.16
C ALA A 100 -8.26 -5.85 12.77
N GLU A 101 -9.54 -5.54 12.56
CA GLU A 101 -10.68 -6.32 13.07
C GLU A 101 -10.75 -7.72 12.46
N LYS A 102 -10.27 -7.88 11.22
CA LYS A 102 -10.13 -9.19 10.56
C LYS A 102 -8.83 -9.92 10.89
N GLY A 103 -7.97 -9.35 11.75
CA GLY A 103 -6.70 -9.95 12.14
C GLY A 103 -5.69 -10.06 10.99
N ALA A 104 -5.81 -9.19 9.97
CA ALA A 104 -4.95 -9.17 8.79
C ALA A 104 -3.82 -8.14 8.89
N LEU A 105 -3.82 -7.29 9.93
CA LEU A 105 -2.89 -6.16 10.01
C LEU A 105 -1.42 -6.59 10.03
N ASN A 106 -1.07 -7.62 10.81
CA ASN A 106 0.31 -8.12 10.85
C ASN A 106 0.74 -8.77 9.53
N ASP A 107 -0.20 -9.41 8.81
CA ASP A 107 0.10 -9.98 7.49
C ASP A 107 0.38 -8.86 6.49
N VAL A 108 -0.42 -7.79 6.52
CA VAL A 108 -0.20 -6.61 5.69
C VAL A 108 1.15 -5.96 6.00
N MET A 109 1.45 -5.68 7.28
CA MET A 109 2.71 -5.04 7.69
C MET A 109 3.94 -5.88 7.31
N SER A 110 3.84 -7.21 7.37
CA SER A 110 4.91 -8.12 6.93
C SER A 110 4.97 -8.35 5.42
N GLY A 111 4.03 -7.80 4.65
CA GLY A 111 3.93 -7.99 3.21
C GLY A 111 3.35 -9.34 2.77
N ASN A 112 2.82 -10.14 3.71
CA ASN A 112 2.14 -11.42 3.43
C ASN A 112 0.70 -11.18 2.97
N ILE A 113 0.54 -10.61 1.78
CA ILE A 113 -0.78 -10.16 1.34
C ILE A 113 -1.68 -11.30 0.84
N ASP A 114 -1.15 -12.51 0.58
CA ASP A 114 -1.98 -13.70 0.32
C ASP A 114 -2.82 -14.05 1.55
N ALA A 115 -2.18 -14.12 2.72
CA ALA A 115 -2.85 -14.36 3.99
C ALA A 115 -3.83 -13.22 4.34
N ALA A 116 -3.43 -11.98 4.08
CA ALA A 116 -4.30 -10.82 4.26
C ALA A 116 -5.56 -10.93 3.39
N ASN A 117 -5.42 -11.19 2.09
CA ASN A 117 -6.53 -11.28 1.14
C ASN A 117 -7.56 -12.33 1.57
N ARG A 118 -7.13 -13.48 2.07
CA ARG A 118 -8.05 -14.54 2.54
C ARG A 118 -8.85 -14.15 3.77
N LYS A 119 -8.24 -13.39 4.68
CA LYS A 119 -8.96 -12.85 5.86
C LYS A 119 -9.94 -11.74 5.45
N LEU A 120 -9.64 -11.05 4.35
CA LEU A 120 -10.31 -9.82 3.92
C LEU A 120 -11.31 -9.99 2.78
N SER A 121 -11.36 -11.14 2.12
CA SER A 121 -12.25 -11.41 0.98
C SER A 121 -13.74 -11.31 1.30
N SER A 122 -14.11 -11.48 2.57
CA SER A 122 -15.48 -11.25 3.06
C SER A 122 -15.82 -9.78 3.34
N THR A 123 -14.82 -8.91 3.40
CA THR A 123 -14.97 -7.47 3.67
C THR A 123 -14.96 -6.67 2.38
N TRP A 124 -13.99 -6.97 1.50
CA TRP A 124 -13.88 -6.39 0.18
C TRP A 124 -14.11 -7.49 -0.85
N ALA A 125 -15.31 -7.48 -1.43
CA ALA A 125 -15.76 -8.53 -2.32
C ALA A 125 -14.93 -8.61 -3.63
N SER A 126 -14.23 -7.52 -3.95
CA SER A 126 -13.33 -7.39 -5.10
C SER A 126 -11.99 -8.12 -4.92
N LEU A 127 -11.60 -8.47 -3.69
CA LEU A 127 -10.38 -9.20 -3.42
C LEU A 127 -10.51 -10.69 -3.80
N PRO A 128 -9.39 -11.37 -4.12
CA PRO A 128 -9.38 -12.80 -4.37
C PRO A 128 -9.91 -13.59 -3.17
N TYR A 129 -10.30 -14.84 -3.41
CA TYR A 129 -10.82 -15.79 -2.41
C TYR A 129 -12.21 -15.45 -1.85
N ASN A 130 -12.95 -14.58 -2.54
CA ASN A 130 -14.36 -14.41 -2.24
C ASN A 130 -15.16 -15.56 -2.87
N ASN A 131 -16.04 -16.17 -2.09
CA ASN A 131 -16.85 -17.31 -2.51
C ASN A 131 -18.22 -16.91 -3.07
N SER A 132 -18.56 -15.61 -3.13
CA SER A 132 -19.84 -15.16 -3.68
C SER A 132 -19.87 -15.33 -5.21
N PRO A 133 -20.83 -16.09 -5.77
CA PRO A 133 -20.96 -16.29 -7.21
C PRO A 133 -21.47 -15.04 -7.95
N HIS A 134 -21.89 -14.01 -7.21
CA HIS A 134 -22.51 -12.80 -7.77
C HIS A 134 -21.59 -11.57 -7.72
N GLN A 135 -20.37 -11.71 -7.21
CA GLN A 135 -19.41 -10.62 -7.06
C GLN A 135 -18.21 -10.86 -7.99
N SER A 136 -17.84 -9.82 -8.75
CA SER A 136 -16.62 -9.86 -9.56
C SER A 136 -15.42 -9.63 -8.65
N GLN A 137 -14.44 -10.52 -8.70
CA GLN A 137 -13.19 -10.41 -7.95
C GLN A 137 -11.99 -10.32 -8.89
N ARG A 138 -10.92 -9.67 -8.44
CA ARG A 138 -9.62 -9.72 -9.12
C ARG A 138 -9.01 -11.10 -8.93
N SER A 139 -8.24 -11.54 -9.92
CA SER A 139 -7.41 -12.74 -9.76
C SER A 139 -6.25 -12.49 -8.79
N THR A 140 -5.74 -13.56 -8.20
CA THR A 140 -4.53 -13.51 -7.35
C THR A 140 -3.33 -12.96 -8.12
N ALA A 141 -3.21 -13.28 -9.41
CA ALA A 141 -2.16 -12.78 -10.28
C ALA A 141 -2.25 -11.27 -10.54
N GLU A 142 -3.46 -10.73 -10.75
CA GLU A 142 -3.65 -9.28 -10.91
C GLU A 142 -3.26 -8.52 -9.64
N ILE A 143 -3.67 -9.01 -8.46
CA ILE A 143 -3.29 -8.39 -7.18
C ILE A 143 -1.80 -8.51 -6.93
N ALA A 144 -1.19 -9.67 -7.21
CA ALA A 144 0.25 -9.86 -7.09
C ALA A 144 1.04 -8.89 -7.98
N LYS A 145 0.62 -8.75 -9.23
CA LYS A 145 1.24 -7.80 -10.17
C LYS A 145 1.10 -6.35 -9.68
N TYR A 146 -0.08 -5.96 -9.20
CA TYR A 146 -0.29 -4.60 -8.68
C TYR A 146 0.58 -4.34 -7.45
N TRP A 147 0.59 -5.26 -6.48
CA TRP A 147 1.41 -5.16 -5.27
C TRP A 147 2.91 -5.09 -5.55
N ALA A 148 3.42 -5.89 -6.50
CA ALA A 148 4.81 -5.82 -6.91
C ALA A 148 5.12 -4.47 -7.58
N SER A 149 4.25 -3.98 -8.46
CA SER A 149 4.38 -2.63 -9.07
C SER A 149 4.28 -1.50 -8.03
N SER A 150 3.61 -1.81 -6.91
CA SER A 150 3.70 -1.18 -5.61
C SER A 150 5.09 -0.72 -5.20
N GLY A 151 6.05 -1.64 -5.33
CA GLY A 151 7.24 -1.72 -4.49
C GLY A 151 7.02 -2.55 -3.22
N GLY A 152 5.98 -3.40 -3.19
CA GLY A 152 5.83 -4.45 -2.19
C GLY A 152 6.67 -5.68 -2.54
N ALA A 153 7.05 -6.48 -1.53
CA ALA A 153 7.81 -7.71 -1.77
C ALA A 153 6.99 -8.70 -2.60
N ASP A 154 7.66 -9.39 -3.54
CA ASP A 154 7.03 -10.45 -4.32
C ASP A 154 6.44 -11.51 -3.39
N TYR A 155 5.17 -11.86 -3.62
CA TYR A 155 4.54 -12.99 -2.97
C TYR A 155 4.00 -13.93 -4.04
N THR A 156 4.25 -15.21 -3.88
CA THR A 156 3.67 -16.25 -4.73
C THR A 156 2.35 -16.70 -4.10
N PRO A 157 1.21 -16.58 -4.81
CA PRO A 157 -0.05 -17.12 -4.32
C PRO A 157 0.10 -18.62 -4.13
N VAL A 158 -0.14 -19.12 -2.92
CA VAL A 158 -0.10 -20.56 -2.67
C VAL A 158 -1.34 -21.19 -3.33
N ALA A 159 -1.11 -21.94 -4.41
CA ALA A 159 -2.18 -22.56 -5.18
C ALA A 159 -2.76 -23.77 -4.42
N GLY A 160 -3.98 -23.62 -3.90
CA GLY A 160 -4.85 -24.73 -3.47
C GLY A 160 -4.48 -25.42 -2.15
N GLY A 161 -5.43 -25.45 -1.21
CA GLY A 161 -5.46 -26.41 -0.10
C GLY A 161 -4.78 -25.97 1.21
N ASP A 162 -5.57 -25.99 2.27
CA ASP A 162 -5.19 -26.04 3.69
C ASP A 162 -4.29 -24.95 4.28
N TYR A 163 -4.94 -23.88 4.73
CA TYR A 163 -4.43 -23.09 5.86
C TYR A 163 -4.48 -23.96 7.12
N GLN A 164 -3.38 -24.62 7.47
CA GLN A 164 -3.20 -25.02 8.86
C GLN A 164 -3.05 -23.76 9.71
N GLN A 165 -4.12 -23.42 10.41
CA GLN A 165 -4.07 -22.47 11.51
C GLN A 165 -3.08 -23.03 12.53
N SER A 166 -1.88 -22.45 12.63
CA SER A 166 -0.98 -22.74 13.75
C SER A 166 -1.65 -22.22 15.03
N GLN A 167 -2.44 -23.08 15.67
CA GLN A 167 -2.80 -22.93 17.06
C GLN A 167 -1.52 -23.14 17.88
N ASN A 168 -0.90 -22.04 18.31
CA ASN A 168 0.00 -22.06 19.44
C ASN A 168 -0.25 -20.81 20.28
N GLY A 169 -1.32 -20.88 21.08
CA GLY A 169 -1.32 -20.21 22.36
C GLY A 169 -0.48 -21.04 23.31
N ALA A 170 0.80 -20.69 23.49
CA ALA A 170 1.59 -21.10 24.64
C ALA A 170 2.76 -20.13 24.83
N SER A 171 2.88 -19.64 26.07
CA SER A 171 3.93 -18.77 26.59
C SER A 171 5.34 -19.22 26.19
N PHE A 172 6.17 -18.30 25.73
CA PHE A 172 7.62 -18.48 25.62
C PHE A 172 8.36 -17.37 26.37
N PHE A 173 8.49 -17.55 27.70
CA PHE A 173 9.69 -17.12 28.39
C PHE A 173 10.66 -18.31 28.36
N GLN A 174 11.74 -18.20 27.59
CA GLN A 174 12.99 -18.94 27.82
C GLN A 174 14.18 -18.10 27.34
N GLN A 175 15.23 -18.10 28.16
CA GLN A 175 16.45 -17.28 28.08
C GLN A 175 17.30 -17.52 26.81
N PRO A 176 18.18 -16.55 26.45
CA PRO A 176 18.81 -16.48 25.14
C PRO A 176 19.95 -17.48 24.98
N GLN A 177 19.96 -18.19 23.86
CA GLN A 177 21.16 -18.88 23.36
C GLN A 177 21.75 -18.05 22.21
N ASN A 178 23.07 -17.85 22.29
CA ASN A 178 23.88 -16.87 21.57
C ASN A 178 23.57 -16.72 20.06
N ILE A 179 23.02 -15.54 19.71
CA ILE A 179 22.71 -15.09 18.35
C ILE A 179 23.99 -14.93 17.49
N GLY A 180 25.16 -14.79 18.14
CA GLY A 180 26.44 -14.53 17.47
C GLY A 180 26.93 -15.64 16.54
N SER A 181 26.67 -16.92 16.85
CA SER A 181 27.16 -18.04 16.02
C SER A 181 26.30 -18.29 14.78
N GLN A 182 25.01 -17.94 14.82
CA GLN A 182 24.10 -18.06 13.67
C GLN A 182 24.27 -16.89 12.68
N ILE A 183 24.66 -15.71 13.17
CA ILE A 183 24.97 -14.57 12.29
C ILE A 183 26.33 -14.79 11.60
N ALA A 184 27.33 -15.36 12.30
CA ALA A 184 28.65 -15.59 11.72
C ALA A 184 28.66 -16.58 10.53
N SER A 185 27.77 -17.58 10.52
CA SER A 185 27.66 -18.52 9.37
C SER A 185 26.97 -17.92 8.15
N MET A 186 26.25 -16.80 8.30
CA MET A 186 25.65 -16.05 7.18
C MET A 186 26.64 -15.09 6.49
N PHE A 187 27.81 -14.84 7.12
CA PHE A 187 28.85 -13.94 6.59
C PHE A 187 30.16 -14.66 6.21
N ALA A 188 30.18 -16.00 6.18
CA ALA A 188 31.30 -16.71 5.60
C ALA A 188 31.34 -16.45 4.08
N PRO A 189 32.44 -15.88 3.53
CA PRO A 189 32.48 -15.57 2.11
C PRO A 189 32.40 -16.85 1.26
N PRO A 190 31.68 -16.82 0.12
CA PRO A 190 31.62 -17.96 -0.78
C PRO A 190 33.01 -18.29 -1.32
N LYS A 191 33.29 -19.58 -1.53
CA LYS A 191 34.53 -20.03 -2.18
C LYS A 191 34.65 -19.37 -3.55
N ALA A 192 35.85 -18.89 -3.85
CA ALA A 192 36.13 -18.08 -5.02
C ALA A 192 36.01 -18.89 -6.31
N ASP A 193 35.01 -18.55 -7.11
CA ASP A 193 34.96 -18.89 -8.52
C ASP A 193 35.40 -17.63 -9.27
N ASN A 194 36.48 -17.73 -10.05
CA ASN A 194 37.16 -16.61 -10.73
C ASN A 194 36.27 -15.76 -11.67
N ALA A 195 34.99 -16.10 -11.82
CA ALA A 195 34.01 -15.36 -12.61
C ALA A 195 33.68 -13.97 -12.02
N PHE A 196 33.59 -13.85 -10.69
CA PHE A 196 33.28 -12.55 -10.06
C PHE A 196 34.49 -11.61 -10.09
N ALA A 197 35.70 -12.13 -9.87
CA ALA A 197 36.93 -11.34 -9.95
C ALA A 197 37.16 -10.77 -11.36
N ASN A 198 36.95 -11.59 -12.40
CA ASN A 198 37.06 -11.16 -13.79
C ASN A 198 36.01 -10.10 -14.16
N TYR A 199 34.80 -10.18 -13.60
CA TYR A 199 33.75 -9.17 -13.82
C TYR A 199 34.10 -7.82 -13.19
N VAL A 200 34.66 -7.82 -11.98
CA VAL A 200 35.07 -6.58 -11.30
C VAL A 200 36.28 -5.94 -11.98
N GLU A 201 37.24 -6.72 -12.45
CA GLU A 201 38.37 -6.18 -13.24
C GLU A 201 37.91 -5.58 -14.58
N GLN A 202 36.96 -6.22 -15.26
CA GLN A 202 36.38 -5.69 -16.49
C GLN A 202 35.65 -4.36 -16.23
N MET A 203 34.88 -4.26 -15.14
CA MET A 203 34.22 -3.01 -14.73
C MET A 203 35.21 -1.88 -14.43
N ASN A 204 36.31 -2.18 -13.74
CA ASN A 204 37.32 -1.17 -13.44
C ASN A 204 38.02 -0.67 -14.72
N SER A 205 38.33 -1.58 -15.66
CA SER A 205 38.85 -1.21 -16.99
C SER A 205 37.88 -0.31 -17.78
N ASP A 206 36.58 -0.57 -17.67
CA ASP A 206 35.57 0.21 -18.38
C ASP A 206 35.32 1.58 -17.72
N PHE A 207 35.49 1.69 -16.40
CA PHE A 207 35.50 2.98 -15.68
C PHE A 207 36.69 3.85 -16.08
N ASP A 208 37.88 3.27 -16.25
CA ASP A 208 39.08 4.02 -16.69
C ASP A 208 38.96 4.54 -18.13
N LYS A 209 38.13 3.91 -18.98
CA LYS A 209 37.80 4.42 -20.32
C LYS A 209 36.81 5.59 -20.26
N LEU A 210 35.94 5.64 -19.25
CA LEU A 210 34.98 6.74 -19.05
C LEU A 210 35.64 8.02 -18.51
N ASN A 211 36.76 7.89 -17.79
CA ASN A 211 37.54 9.03 -17.30
C ASN A 211 38.35 9.75 -18.40
N GLN A 212 38.35 9.24 -19.64
CA GLN A 212 39.07 9.85 -20.78
C GLN A 212 38.18 10.79 -21.61
N PHE A 213 36.89 10.94 -21.26
CA PHE A 213 36.02 11.94 -21.87
C PHE A 213 36.03 13.23 -21.05
N GLU A 214 36.50 14.31 -21.67
CA GLU A 214 36.37 15.66 -21.13
C GLU A 214 34.86 15.97 -20.97
N PRO A 215 34.38 16.43 -19.80
CA PRO A 215 32.95 16.53 -19.56
C PRO A 215 32.33 17.62 -20.43
N GLU A 216 31.55 17.22 -21.44
CA GLU A 216 30.57 18.13 -22.02
C GLU A 216 29.62 18.62 -20.92
N GLN A 217 29.46 19.94 -20.86
CA GLN A 217 28.61 20.64 -19.89
C GLN A 217 27.21 20.01 -19.83
N PRO A 218 26.71 19.62 -18.64
CA PRO A 218 25.44 18.92 -18.52
C PRO A 218 24.27 19.84 -18.92
N LYS A 219 23.52 19.41 -19.95
CA LYS A 219 22.23 19.98 -20.32
C LYS A 219 21.29 19.93 -19.11
N ILE A 220 20.87 21.10 -18.65
CA ILE A 220 20.02 21.30 -17.47
C ILE A 220 18.80 20.37 -17.52
N SER A 221 18.74 19.43 -16.56
CA SER A 221 17.65 18.47 -16.41
C SER A 221 16.32 19.20 -16.20
N ASN A 222 15.29 18.82 -16.95
CA ASN A 222 13.93 19.37 -16.91
C ASN A 222 13.37 19.52 -15.48
N ARG A 223 13.84 18.73 -14.51
CA ARG A 223 13.52 18.84 -13.09
C ARG A 223 13.76 20.25 -12.52
N GLN A 224 14.92 20.85 -12.79
CA GLN A 224 15.27 22.17 -12.27
C GLN A 224 14.44 23.29 -12.91
N LYS A 225 14.06 23.11 -14.19
CA LYS A 225 13.18 24.03 -14.91
C LYS A 225 11.78 24.08 -14.28
N TYR A 226 11.20 22.92 -13.97
CA TYR A 226 9.87 22.84 -13.37
C TYR A 226 9.86 23.27 -11.89
N GLN A 227 10.90 22.97 -11.13
CA GLN A 227 11.03 23.43 -9.74
C GLN A 227 11.06 24.96 -9.62
N LYS A 228 11.78 25.64 -10.52
CA LYS A 228 11.83 27.10 -10.54
C LYS A 228 10.50 27.72 -10.95
N GLN A 229 9.83 27.16 -11.97
CA GLN A 229 8.52 27.63 -12.42
C GLN A 229 7.43 27.49 -11.35
N LEU A 230 7.49 26.43 -10.54
CA LEU A 230 6.57 26.23 -9.42
C LEU A 230 6.86 27.19 -8.25
N ALA A 231 8.12 27.46 -7.94
CA ALA A 231 8.51 28.43 -6.92
C ALA A 231 8.08 29.86 -7.29
N ASP A 232 8.23 30.25 -8.57
CA ASP A 232 7.84 31.57 -9.07
C ASP A 232 6.31 31.73 -9.15
N ALA A 233 5.56 30.66 -9.46
CA ALA A 233 4.10 30.70 -9.59
C ALA A 233 3.35 30.73 -8.25
N PHE A 234 3.93 30.15 -7.19
CA PHE A 234 3.26 30.00 -5.89
C PHE A 234 3.94 30.75 -4.73
N GLY A 235 5.07 31.45 -4.98
CA GLY A 235 5.74 32.32 -4.01
C GLY A 235 6.30 31.61 -2.77
N ILE A 236 6.30 30.28 -2.75
CA ILE A 236 6.79 29.44 -1.65
C ILE A 236 7.77 28.43 -2.22
N ALA A 237 9.06 28.57 -1.85
CA ALA A 237 10.05 27.54 -2.10
C ALA A 237 9.83 26.38 -1.11
N PRO A 238 9.76 25.12 -1.55
CA PRO A 238 9.64 23.99 -0.64
C PRO A 238 10.94 23.83 0.17
N GLN A 239 10.84 24.01 1.49
CA GLN A 239 11.92 23.69 2.42
C GLN A 239 11.92 22.17 2.64
N VAL A 240 12.86 21.47 2.02
CA VAL A 240 13.13 20.05 2.32
C VAL A 240 13.97 19.96 3.59
N GLY A 241 13.31 19.70 4.72
CA GLY A 241 13.94 19.42 5.99
C GLY A 241 13.29 18.22 6.68
N ASN A 242 14.07 17.15 6.85
CA ASN A 242 13.88 16.03 7.79
C ASN A 242 12.50 15.35 7.83
N GLY A 243 12.26 14.43 6.90
CA GLY A 243 11.48 13.21 7.17
C GLY A 243 9.99 13.33 7.49
N LEU A 244 9.33 14.45 7.20
CA LEU A 244 7.87 14.57 7.24
C LEU A 244 7.25 14.47 5.83
N PRO A 245 6.04 13.88 5.67
CA PRO A 245 5.44 13.63 4.35
C PRO A 245 5.17 14.92 3.57
N ASP A 246 5.51 14.90 2.28
CA ASP A 246 5.31 16.01 1.35
C ASP A 246 3.83 16.09 0.91
N TYR A 247 3.01 16.66 1.79
CA TYR A 247 1.58 16.90 1.53
C TYR A 247 1.33 17.76 0.27
N ILE A 248 2.32 18.53 -0.18
CA ILE A 248 2.22 19.32 -1.42
C ILE A 248 2.49 18.44 -2.64
N GLY A 249 3.46 17.52 -2.57
CA GLY A 249 3.72 16.53 -3.62
C GLY A 249 2.52 15.62 -3.90
N ASP A 250 1.84 15.14 -2.86
CA ASP A 250 0.65 14.28 -3.01
C ASP A 250 -0.58 15.04 -3.54
N MET A 251 -0.74 16.30 -3.14
CA MET A 251 -1.81 17.16 -3.64
C MET A 251 -1.60 17.53 -5.11
N VAL A 252 -0.37 17.79 -5.54
CA VAL A 252 -0.02 18.03 -6.95
C VAL A 252 -0.25 16.77 -7.79
N ARG A 253 0.04 15.57 -7.27
CA ARG A 253 -0.28 14.31 -7.95
C ARG A 253 -1.78 14.15 -8.22
N SER A 254 -2.63 14.54 -7.28
CA SER A 254 -4.09 14.46 -7.45
C SER A 254 -4.67 15.44 -8.47
N ILE A 255 -3.93 16.48 -8.86
CA ILE A 255 -4.36 17.50 -9.83
C ILE A 255 -3.92 17.10 -11.25
N TYR A 256 -2.77 16.43 -11.40
CA TYR A 256 -2.18 16.11 -12.71
C TYR A 256 -2.46 14.69 -13.22
N ASP A 257 -3.00 13.78 -12.40
CA ASP A 257 -3.46 12.46 -12.85
C ASP A 257 -4.87 12.53 -13.47
N GLN A 258 -5.00 13.39 -14.49
CA GLN A 258 -6.17 13.48 -15.37
C GLN A 258 -5.79 12.92 -16.74
N THR A 259 -5.83 11.60 -16.90
CA THR A 259 -5.89 10.99 -18.24
C THR A 259 -6.90 9.86 -18.31
N VAL A 260 -8.06 10.22 -18.91
CA VAL A 260 -9.03 9.44 -19.71
C VAL A 260 -9.84 8.33 -19.03
#